data_AF-A0A971A6H8-F1
#
_entry.id   AF-A0A971A6H8-F1
#
_cell.length_a   1.000
_cell.length_b   1.000
_cell.length_c   1.000
_cell.angle_alpha   90.00
_cell.angle_beta   90.00
_cell.angle_gamma   90.00
#
_symmetry.space_group_name_H-M   'P 1'
#
loop_
_entity.id
_entity.type
_entity.pdbx_description
1 polymer ?
#
loop_
_entity_poly.entity_id
_entity_poly.type
_entity_poly.pdbx_seq_one_letter_code
_entity_poly.pdbx_strand_id
1 'polypeptide(L)'
;MKTIINTLLTTIILVFVVMACQPKKTEQADSEIQQKVNAYASFELKADLNRLSANEKKMIPILIEAADIMNEIFWKQTYGDKESLMAQITDPSVKQFVEINYGPWERLAANQSFVEGIGPKFPGAQFYPADMTKEEFEESDAPDKTSLYTMIRRGKDGKLISIPYHTFFNEEVTRAADLIRQAAELAEDEGLKRYLTLR
;
A
#
# COMPACT_ATOMS: atom_id res chain seq x y z
N MET A 1 -69.26 -16.56 29.99
CA MET A 1 -68.24 -17.10 29.06
C MET A 1 -67.85 -16.13 27.95
N LYS A 2 -68.79 -15.49 27.23
CA LYS A 2 -68.47 -14.54 26.14
C LYS A 2 -67.71 -13.28 26.57
N THR A 3 -67.97 -12.78 27.78
CA THR A 3 -67.30 -11.57 28.32
C THR A 3 -65.84 -11.80 28.70
N ILE A 4 -65.49 -12.98 29.24
CA ILE A 4 -64.11 -13.33 29.62
C ILE A 4 -63.24 -13.52 28.37
N ILE A 5 -63.80 -14.07 27.29
CA ILE A 5 -63.11 -14.25 26.01
C ILE A 5 -62.81 -12.90 25.34
N ASN A 6 -63.74 -11.95 25.37
CA ASN A 6 -63.51 -10.61 24.80
C ASN A 6 -62.49 -9.77 25.59
N THR A 7 -62.35 -10.02 26.90
CA THR A 7 -61.35 -9.32 27.73
C THR A 7 -59.95 -9.93 27.55
N LEU A 8 -59.86 -11.25 27.34
CA LEU A 8 -58.60 -11.93 27.02
C LEU A 8 -58.09 -11.57 25.62
N LEU A 9 -58.98 -11.40 24.63
CA LEU A 9 -58.62 -11.01 23.27
C LEU A 9 -58.15 -9.54 23.16
N THR A 10 -58.69 -8.64 23.98
CA THR A 10 -58.26 -7.23 24.01
C THR A 10 -56.92 -7.05 24.74
N THR A 11 -56.60 -7.91 25.70
CA THR A 11 -55.32 -7.84 26.42
C THR A 11 -54.16 -8.40 25.59
N ILE A 12 -54.40 -9.37 24.70
CA ILE A 12 -53.37 -9.94 23.81
C ILE A 12 -52.99 -8.98 22.67
N ILE A 13 -53.91 -8.13 22.21
CA ILE A 13 -53.63 -7.15 21.15
C ILE A 13 -52.78 -5.97 21.67
N LEU A 14 -52.86 -5.63 22.96
CA LEU A 14 -52.07 -4.54 23.54
C LEU A 14 -50.60 -4.91 23.80
N VAL A 15 -50.28 -6.21 23.94
CA VAL A 15 -48.89 -6.67 24.16
C VAL A 15 -48.10 -6.77 22.85
N PHE A 16 -48.77 -6.96 21.70
CA PHE A 16 -48.10 -7.02 20.40
C PHE A 16 -47.64 -5.65 19.84
N VAL A 17 -48.19 -4.55 20.33
CA VAL A 17 -47.82 -3.20 19.85
C VAL A 17 -46.51 -2.69 20.47
N VAL A 18 -46.07 -3.25 21.60
CA VAL A 18 -44.88 -2.76 22.31
C VAL A 18 -43.58 -3.45 21.88
N MET A 19 -43.65 -4.52 21.07
CA MET A 19 -42.45 -5.18 20.50
C MET A 19 -42.00 -4.62 19.14
N ALA A 20 -42.75 -3.69 18.54
CA ALA A 20 -42.45 -3.15 17.20
C ALA A 20 -41.47 -1.98 17.18
N CYS A 21 -41.05 -1.46 18.35
CA CYS A 21 -40.04 -0.42 18.47
C CYS A 21 -38.77 -0.97 19.13
N GLN A 22 -38.10 -1.90 18.45
CA GLN A 22 -36.65 -1.97 18.61
C GLN A 22 -36.06 -0.81 17.78
N PRO A 23 -35.14 0.01 18.32
CA PRO A 23 -34.39 0.93 17.48
C PRO A 23 -33.66 0.07 16.46
N LYS A 24 -34.08 0.17 15.20
CA LYS A 24 -33.34 -0.39 14.07
C LYS A 24 -31.94 0.19 14.22
N LYS A 25 -30.93 -0.63 14.52
CA LYS A 25 -29.54 -0.21 14.31
C LYS A 25 -29.52 0.20 12.84
N THR A 26 -29.45 1.50 12.59
CA THR A 26 -29.15 2.01 11.26
C THR A 26 -27.69 1.60 11.05
N GLU A 27 -27.47 0.40 10.53
CA GLU A 27 -26.23 0.12 9.82
C GLU A 27 -26.19 1.13 8.68
N GLN A 28 -25.41 2.19 8.90
CA GLN A 28 -25.09 3.14 7.86
C GLN A 28 -24.39 2.34 6.77
N ALA A 29 -25.00 2.29 5.58
CA ALA A 29 -24.42 1.56 4.47
C ALA A 29 -23.00 2.06 4.21
N ASP A 30 -22.05 1.13 4.08
CA ASP A 30 -20.67 1.43 3.78
C ASP A 30 -20.57 2.31 2.52
N SER A 31 -19.66 3.29 2.54
CA SER A 31 -19.32 4.05 1.34
C SER A 31 -18.82 3.12 0.24
N GLU A 32 -18.92 3.53 -1.02
CA GLU A 32 -18.43 2.71 -2.14
C GLU A 32 -16.95 2.33 -1.96
N ILE A 33 -16.13 3.26 -1.50
CA ILE A 33 -14.72 3.00 -1.21
C ILE A 33 -14.55 2.03 -0.03
N GLN A 34 -15.36 2.16 1.03
CA GLN A 34 -15.31 1.20 2.14
C GLN A 34 -15.67 -0.22 1.67
N GLN A 35 -16.64 -0.37 0.76
CA GLN A 35 -16.96 -1.67 0.17
C GLN A 35 -15.78 -2.24 -0.63
N LYS A 36 -15.06 -1.39 -1.38
CA LYS A 36 -13.84 -1.79 -2.10
C LYS A 36 -12.71 -2.18 -1.15
N VAL A 37 -12.52 -1.46 -0.05
CA VAL A 37 -11.59 -1.86 1.02
C VAL A 37 -11.97 -3.22 1.60
N ASN A 38 -13.26 -3.43 1.89
CA ASN A 38 -13.76 -4.68 2.47
C ASN A 38 -13.63 -5.88 1.51
N ALA A 39 -13.44 -5.66 0.21
CA ALA A 39 -13.12 -6.72 -0.74
C ALA A 39 -11.71 -7.31 -0.52
N TYR A 40 -10.82 -6.59 0.17
CA TYR A 40 -9.52 -7.10 0.61
C TYR A 40 -9.69 -7.75 1.99
N ALA A 41 -9.85 -9.06 2.00
CA ALA A 41 -9.99 -9.80 3.24
C ALA A 41 -8.74 -9.65 4.12
N SER A 42 -8.96 -9.21 5.36
CA SER A 42 -7.91 -9.04 6.35
C SER A 42 -7.56 -10.39 6.98
N PHE A 43 -6.28 -10.75 6.98
CA PHE A 43 -5.77 -11.96 7.59
C PHE A 43 -4.50 -11.67 8.39
N GLU A 44 -4.37 -12.34 9.53
CA GLU A 44 -3.17 -12.29 10.34
C GLU A 44 -2.13 -13.28 9.78
N LEU A 45 -0.99 -12.78 9.32
CA LEU A 45 0.15 -13.62 8.91
C LEU A 45 0.94 -14.06 10.14
N LYS A 46 1.03 -15.37 10.36
CA LYS A 46 1.78 -15.98 11.47
C LYS A 46 2.95 -16.79 10.95
N ALA A 47 4.03 -16.82 11.71
CA ALA A 47 5.18 -17.68 11.48
C ALA A 47 5.59 -18.36 12.79
N ASP A 48 5.93 -19.65 12.72
CA ASP A 48 6.53 -20.36 13.85
C ASP A 48 8.03 -20.04 13.93
N LEU A 49 8.40 -19.24 14.93
CA LEU A 49 9.79 -18.81 15.14
C LEU A 49 10.56 -19.75 16.08
N ASN A 50 9.94 -20.82 16.60
CA ASN A 50 10.59 -21.70 17.58
C ASN A 50 11.81 -22.43 17.02
N ARG A 51 11.85 -22.63 15.70
CA ARG A 51 12.95 -23.29 15.00
C ARG A 51 14.17 -22.39 14.76
N LEU A 52 14.03 -21.08 15.00
CA LEU A 52 15.07 -20.10 14.76
C LEU A 52 16.02 -19.96 15.94
N SER A 53 17.31 -19.79 15.64
CA SER A 53 18.34 -19.47 16.61
C SER A 53 18.09 -18.09 17.24
N ALA A 54 18.78 -17.81 18.35
CA ALA A 54 18.68 -16.51 19.01
C ALA A 54 19.17 -15.37 18.09
N ASN A 55 20.13 -15.64 17.21
CA ASN A 55 20.66 -14.65 16.27
C ASN A 55 19.70 -14.43 15.10
N GLU A 56 19.14 -15.50 14.53
CA GLU A 56 18.11 -15.40 13.49
C GLU A 56 16.89 -14.60 13.96
N LYS A 57 16.46 -14.80 15.21
CA LYS A 57 15.37 -14.01 15.81
C LYS A 57 15.72 -12.52 15.93
N LYS A 58 16.98 -12.18 16.16
CA LYS A 58 17.46 -10.78 16.19
C LYS A 58 17.58 -10.19 14.79
N MET A 59 17.84 -11.00 13.76
CA MET A 59 17.88 -10.53 12.37
C MET A 59 16.52 -10.07 11.86
N ILE A 60 15.44 -10.75 12.26
CA ILE A 60 14.09 -10.47 11.76
C ILE A 60 13.70 -8.99 11.86
N PRO A 61 13.74 -8.32 13.03
CA PRO A 61 13.35 -6.90 13.10
C PRO A 61 14.23 -6.01 12.21
N ILE A 62 15.52 -6.29 12.11
CA ILE A 62 16.45 -5.53 11.24
C ILE A 62 16.07 -5.68 9.76
N LEU A 63 15.74 -6.90 9.33
CA LEU A 63 15.33 -7.17 7.96
C LEU A 63 13.94 -6.60 7.65
N ILE A 64 13.04 -6.53 8.64
CA ILE A 64 11.75 -5.84 8.52
C ILE A 64 11.97 -4.35 8.34
N GLU A 65 12.84 -3.72 9.11
CA GLU A 65 13.20 -2.30 8.95
C GLU A 65 13.77 -2.02 7.56
N ALA A 66 14.64 -2.90 7.05
CA ALA A 66 15.16 -2.79 5.68
C ALA A 66 14.04 -2.96 4.63
N ALA A 67 13.08 -3.86 4.87
CA ALA A 67 11.93 -4.06 3.98
C ALA A 67 10.97 -2.87 3.99
N ASP A 68 10.79 -2.18 5.12
CA ASP A 68 9.96 -0.98 5.21
C ASP A 68 10.53 0.17 4.37
N ILE A 69 11.86 0.27 4.26
CA ILE A 69 12.49 1.24 3.34
C ILE A 69 12.14 0.93 1.87
N MET A 70 11.93 -0.34 1.51
CA MET A 70 11.48 -0.68 0.16
C MET A 70 10.06 -0.16 -0.11
N ASN A 71 9.21 -0.06 0.92
CA ASN A 71 7.91 0.59 0.79
C ASN A 71 8.07 2.07 0.46
N GLU A 72 9.00 2.78 1.12
CA GLU A 72 9.31 4.20 0.82
C GLU A 72 9.73 4.38 -0.65
N ILE A 73 10.67 3.56 -1.15
CA ILE A 73 11.12 3.61 -2.55
C ILE A 73 9.94 3.32 -3.49
N PHE A 74 9.13 2.31 -3.19
CA PHE A 74 8.01 1.94 -4.05
C PHE A 74 6.92 3.03 -4.12
N TRP A 75 6.68 3.76 -3.03
CA TRP A 75 5.83 4.96 -3.05
C TRP A 75 6.37 6.02 -4.01
N LYS A 76 7.69 6.29 -3.96
CA LYS A 76 8.34 7.22 -4.88
C LYS A 76 8.29 6.77 -6.34
N GLN A 77 8.31 5.47 -6.60
CA GLN A 77 8.22 4.89 -7.95
C GLN A 77 6.79 4.90 -8.52
N THR A 78 5.79 4.76 -7.66
CA THR A 78 4.38 4.60 -8.07
C THR A 78 3.63 5.91 -8.14
N TYR A 79 3.81 6.79 -7.16
CA TYR A 79 3.10 8.06 -7.04
C TYR A 79 4.06 9.25 -6.91
N GLY A 80 5.06 9.16 -6.02
CA GLY A 80 5.91 10.27 -5.64
C GLY A 80 5.77 10.58 -4.14
N ASP A 81 5.29 11.77 -3.82
CA ASP A 81 5.15 12.27 -2.45
C ASP A 81 3.88 11.71 -1.77
N LYS A 82 4.04 10.63 -1.00
CA LYS A 82 2.94 9.95 -0.29
C LYS A 82 2.28 10.89 0.73
N GLU A 83 3.08 11.64 1.47
CA GLU A 83 2.63 12.49 2.56
C GLU A 83 1.72 13.61 2.04
N SER A 84 2.11 14.24 0.93
CA SER A 84 1.31 15.26 0.24
C SER A 84 -0.03 14.71 -0.26
N LEU A 85 -0.07 13.49 -0.78
CA LEU A 85 -1.32 12.83 -1.17
C LEU A 85 -2.22 12.55 0.05
N MET A 86 -1.66 11.94 1.09
CA MET A 86 -2.42 11.53 2.27
C MET A 86 -2.95 12.72 3.08
N ALA A 87 -2.29 13.88 3.00
CA ALA A 87 -2.73 15.13 3.60
C ALA A 87 -3.97 15.73 2.92
N GLN A 88 -4.18 15.46 1.63
CA GLN A 88 -5.34 15.95 0.86
C GLN A 88 -6.61 15.11 1.09
N ILE A 89 -6.46 13.92 1.65
CA ILE A 89 -7.56 12.98 1.86
C ILE A 89 -8.05 13.12 3.30
N THR A 90 -9.36 13.28 3.50
CA THR A 90 -9.97 13.35 4.84
C THR A 90 -10.67 12.04 5.22
N ASP A 91 -11.28 11.37 4.25
CA ASP A 91 -11.99 10.10 4.43
C ASP A 91 -11.00 8.96 4.77
N PRO A 92 -11.13 8.31 5.95
CA PRO A 92 -10.27 7.20 6.36
C PRO A 92 -10.31 5.99 5.41
N SER A 93 -11.49 5.67 4.84
CA SER A 93 -11.65 4.56 3.90
C SER A 93 -10.86 4.83 2.62
N VAL A 94 -10.84 6.08 2.16
CA VAL A 94 -10.02 6.50 1.00
C VAL A 94 -8.54 6.40 1.32
N LYS A 95 -8.09 6.84 2.51
CA LYS A 95 -6.68 6.68 2.92
C LYS A 95 -6.25 5.21 2.93
N GLN A 96 -7.05 4.36 3.55
CA GLN A 96 -6.78 2.92 3.59
C GLN A 96 -6.72 2.32 2.18
N PHE A 97 -7.62 2.75 1.29
CA PHE A 97 -7.61 2.25 -0.09
C PHE A 97 -6.40 2.75 -0.90
N VAL A 98 -5.94 3.98 -0.66
CA VAL A 98 -4.68 4.51 -1.19
C VAL A 98 -3.50 3.68 -0.71
N GLU A 99 -3.47 3.31 0.56
CA GLU A 99 -2.40 2.47 1.13
C GLU A 99 -2.35 1.08 0.50
N ILE A 100 -3.50 0.41 0.40
CA ILE A 100 -3.61 -0.91 -0.25
C ILE A 100 -3.09 -0.87 -1.70
N ASN A 101 -3.36 0.23 -2.41
CA ASN A 101 -3.04 0.36 -3.83
C ASN A 101 -1.66 1.00 -4.11
N TYR A 102 -0.93 1.49 -3.10
CA TYR A 102 0.26 2.31 -3.30
C TYR A 102 0.01 3.45 -4.29
N GLY A 103 -1.06 4.23 -4.04
CA GLY A 103 -1.45 5.38 -4.84
C GLY A 103 -2.96 5.50 -5.05
N PRO A 104 -3.40 6.60 -5.67
CA PRO A 104 -4.82 6.94 -5.86
C PRO A 104 -5.50 6.21 -7.04
N TRP A 105 -4.96 5.06 -7.45
CA TRP A 105 -5.44 4.29 -8.60
C TRP A 105 -5.74 2.84 -8.21
N GLU A 106 -6.93 2.37 -8.51
CA GLU A 106 -7.39 1.04 -8.13
C GLU A 106 -6.74 -0.04 -9.02
N ARG A 107 -5.86 -0.85 -8.43
CA ARG A 107 -5.10 -1.87 -9.17
C ARG A 107 -5.99 -2.95 -9.78
N LEU A 108 -7.09 -3.30 -9.11
CA LEU A 108 -8.05 -4.31 -9.58
C LEU A 108 -9.06 -3.76 -10.61
N ALA A 109 -9.10 -2.45 -10.82
CA ALA A 109 -9.95 -1.77 -11.80
C ALA A 109 -9.12 -1.00 -12.83
N ALA A 110 -8.12 -1.67 -13.42
CA ALA A 110 -7.27 -1.14 -14.49
C ALA A 110 -6.58 0.21 -14.17
N ASN A 111 -6.24 0.46 -12.90
CA ASN A 111 -5.68 1.73 -12.41
C ASN A 111 -6.58 2.95 -12.63
N GLN A 112 -7.91 2.78 -12.58
CA GLN A 112 -8.83 3.92 -12.53
C GLN A 112 -8.55 4.77 -11.29
N SER A 113 -8.50 6.09 -11.48
CA SER A 113 -8.33 7.04 -10.37
C SER A 113 -9.60 7.06 -9.53
N PHE A 114 -9.44 7.03 -8.21
CA PHE A 114 -10.55 7.11 -7.26
C PHE A 114 -10.44 8.30 -6.29
N VAL A 115 -9.43 9.16 -6.48
CA VAL A 115 -9.26 10.39 -5.71
C VAL A 115 -9.54 11.60 -6.60
N GLU A 116 -10.43 12.49 -6.15
CA GLU A 116 -10.80 13.70 -6.88
C GLU A 116 -9.57 14.57 -7.19
N GLY A 117 -9.51 15.15 -8.39
CA GLY A 117 -8.38 15.97 -8.84
C GLY A 117 -7.17 15.18 -9.32
N ILE A 118 -7.11 13.86 -9.10
CA ILE A 118 -6.06 13.00 -9.64
C ILE A 118 -6.51 12.39 -10.97
N GLY A 119 -5.72 12.65 -12.03
CA GLY A 119 -5.96 12.11 -13.36
C GLY A 119 -5.60 10.62 -13.52
N PRO A 120 -5.63 10.11 -14.77
CA PRO A 120 -5.20 8.75 -15.07
C PRO A 120 -3.75 8.49 -14.64
N LYS A 121 -3.46 7.24 -14.26
CA LYS A 121 -2.10 6.83 -13.92
C LYS A 121 -1.18 6.96 -15.13
N PHE A 122 -0.03 7.59 -14.96
CA PHE A 122 0.98 7.67 -16.02
C PHE A 122 1.49 6.27 -16.38
N PRO A 123 1.57 5.89 -17.67
CA PRO A 123 2.07 4.58 -18.08
C PRO A 123 3.50 4.29 -17.61
N GLY A 124 4.33 5.33 -17.58
CA GLY A 124 5.69 5.27 -17.07
C GLY A 124 5.84 5.41 -15.56
N ALA A 125 4.73 5.52 -14.81
CA ALA A 125 4.70 5.89 -13.39
C ALA A 125 5.67 7.05 -13.09
N GLN A 126 6.56 6.91 -12.10
CA GLN A 126 7.61 7.89 -11.81
C GLN A 126 8.99 7.52 -12.40
N PHE A 127 9.08 6.48 -13.24
CA PHE A 127 10.36 6.05 -13.83
C PHE A 127 10.87 6.99 -14.92
N TYR A 128 9.96 7.71 -15.57
CA TYR A 128 10.24 8.61 -16.69
C TYR A 128 9.69 10.01 -16.41
N PRO A 129 10.17 11.06 -17.10
CA PRO A 129 9.54 12.37 -17.04
C PRO A 129 8.08 12.30 -17.51
N ALA A 130 7.19 13.04 -16.85
CA ALA A 130 5.75 12.98 -17.12
C ALA A 130 5.37 13.50 -18.52
N ASP A 131 6.22 14.32 -19.13
CA ASP A 131 6.06 14.90 -20.46
C ASP A 131 6.82 14.13 -21.56
N MET A 132 7.48 13.02 -21.21
CA MET A 132 8.30 12.24 -22.15
C MET A 132 7.44 11.37 -23.05
N THR A 133 7.73 11.36 -24.35
CA THR A 133 7.10 10.42 -25.30
C THR A 133 7.92 9.14 -25.45
N LYS A 134 7.30 8.12 -26.04
CA LYS A 134 7.99 6.86 -26.33
C LYS A 134 9.08 7.06 -27.38
N GLU A 135 8.79 7.87 -28.40
CA GLU A 135 9.70 8.20 -29.50
C GLU A 135 10.94 8.94 -28.96
N GLU A 136 10.74 9.91 -28.06
CA GLU A 136 11.83 10.62 -27.39
C GLU A 136 12.77 9.65 -26.64
N PHE A 137 12.20 8.68 -25.93
CA PHE A 137 12.97 7.64 -25.26
C PHE A 137 13.71 6.73 -26.25
N GLU A 138 13.06 6.30 -27.33
CA GLU A 138 13.65 5.44 -28.36
C GLU A 138 14.84 6.12 -29.07
N GLU A 139 14.72 7.41 -29.35
CA GLU A 139 15.76 8.23 -30.02
C GLU A 139 16.90 8.66 -29.09
N SER A 140 16.68 8.73 -27.78
CA SER A 140 17.67 9.19 -26.80
C SER A 140 18.98 8.38 -26.83
N ASP A 141 20.11 9.05 -26.68
CA ASP A 141 21.44 8.46 -26.51
C ASP A 141 21.84 8.26 -25.04
N ALA A 142 20.89 8.41 -24.11
CA ALA A 142 21.16 8.24 -22.68
C ALA A 142 21.75 6.84 -22.40
N PRO A 143 22.90 6.75 -21.72
CA PRO A 143 23.52 5.46 -21.41
C PRO A 143 22.60 4.64 -20.50
N ASP A 144 22.59 3.32 -20.66
CA ASP A 144 21.79 2.42 -19.80
C ASP A 144 20.30 2.77 -19.70
N LYS A 145 19.72 3.45 -20.70
CA LYS A 145 18.32 3.88 -20.68
C LYS A 145 17.32 2.71 -20.58
N THR A 146 17.74 1.52 -21.00
CA THR A 146 16.96 0.27 -20.94
C THR A 146 17.30 -0.61 -19.74
N SER A 147 18.19 -0.16 -18.85
CA SER A 147 18.53 -0.90 -17.63
C SER A 147 17.31 -0.99 -16.70
N LEU A 148 17.20 -2.11 -16.00
CA LEU A 148 16.17 -2.32 -14.97
C LEU A 148 16.44 -1.52 -13.69
N TYR A 149 17.57 -0.83 -13.62
CA TYR A 149 18.08 -0.17 -12.41
C TYR A 149 18.41 1.30 -12.62
N THR A 150 17.74 1.96 -13.58
CA THR A 150 17.93 3.38 -13.87
C THR A 150 16.61 4.13 -13.93
N MET A 151 16.62 5.37 -13.45
CA MET A 151 15.54 6.34 -13.59
C MET A 151 15.87 7.27 -14.76
N ILE A 152 14.90 7.53 -15.64
CA ILE A 152 15.07 8.50 -16.72
C ILE A 152 14.62 9.86 -16.24
N ARG A 153 15.46 10.88 -16.41
CA ARG A 153 15.16 12.28 -16.04
C ARG A 153 15.62 13.23 -17.13
N ARG A 154 15.14 14.47 -17.08
CA ARG A 154 15.68 15.56 -17.91
C ARG A 154 16.91 16.15 -17.24
N GLY A 155 18.01 16.25 -17.98
CA GLY A 155 19.22 16.96 -17.60
C GLY A 155 19.03 18.48 -17.67
N LYS A 156 20.06 19.23 -17.27
CA LYS A 156 20.04 20.71 -17.29
C LYS A 156 19.93 21.30 -18.70
N ASP A 157 20.38 20.55 -19.71
CA ASP A 157 20.30 20.89 -21.13
C ASP A 157 18.98 20.41 -21.78
N GLY A 158 18.07 19.84 -21.00
CA GLY A 158 16.78 19.32 -21.46
C GLY A 158 16.83 17.91 -22.05
N LYS A 159 18.03 17.35 -22.27
CA LYS A 159 18.18 15.99 -22.79
C LYS A 159 17.83 14.95 -21.74
N LEU A 160 17.41 13.76 -22.19
CA LEU A 160 17.22 12.64 -21.29
C LEU A 160 18.56 12.14 -20.73
N ILE A 161 18.58 11.85 -19.44
CA ILE A 161 19.68 11.22 -18.74
C ILE A 161 19.17 9.98 -18.00
N SER A 162 20.07 9.03 -17.79
CA SER A 162 19.83 7.81 -17.02
C SER A 162 20.56 7.90 -15.69
N ILE A 163 19.83 7.73 -14.60
CA ILE A 163 20.36 7.84 -13.24
C ILE A 163 20.24 6.47 -12.56
N PRO A 164 21.36 5.81 -12.19
CA PRO A 164 21.31 4.55 -11.45
C PRO A 164 20.49 4.65 -10.16
N TYR A 165 19.75 3.59 -9.81
CA TYR A 165 18.88 3.58 -8.62
C TYR A 165 19.64 3.87 -7.32
N HIS A 166 20.86 3.37 -7.15
CA HIS A 166 21.67 3.66 -5.95
C HIS A 166 22.08 5.14 -5.83
N THR A 167 22.04 5.88 -6.94
CA THR A 167 22.28 7.33 -6.96
C THR A 167 20.97 8.08 -6.76
N PHE A 168 19.89 7.65 -7.41
CA PHE A 168 18.59 8.31 -7.32
C PHE A 168 17.92 8.14 -5.95
N PHE A 169 17.97 6.94 -5.39
CA PHE A 169 17.43 6.56 -4.07
C PHE A 169 18.56 6.40 -3.05
N ASN A 170 19.57 7.28 -3.11
CA ASN A 170 20.81 7.09 -2.36
C ASN A 170 20.58 6.96 -0.85
N GLU A 171 19.74 7.83 -0.29
CA GLU A 171 19.45 7.84 1.14
C GLU A 171 18.80 6.52 1.60
N GLU A 172 17.80 6.05 0.88
CA GLU A 172 17.09 4.81 1.19
C GLU A 172 17.97 3.58 0.99
N VAL A 173 18.66 3.51 -0.15
CA VAL A 173 19.52 2.36 -0.48
C VAL A 173 20.68 2.27 0.49
N THR A 174 21.27 3.38 0.92
CA THR A 174 22.33 3.38 1.94
C THR A 174 21.79 2.87 3.29
N ARG A 175 20.65 3.40 3.77
CA ARG A 175 20.04 2.93 5.03
C ARG A 175 19.71 1.43 4.98
N ALA A 176 19.10 0.98 3.89
CA ALA A 176 18.73 -0.42 3.71
C ALA A 176 19.99 -1.33 3.67
N ALA A 177 21.03 -0.94 2.93
CA ALA A 177 22.28 -1.68 2.87
C ALA A 177 22.97 -1.78 4.24
N ASP A 178 22.94 -0.72 5.04
CA ASP A 178 23.53 -0.73 6.38
C ASP A 178 22.77 -1.65 7.35
N LEU A 179 21.44 -1.69 7.27
CA LEU A 179 20.62 -2.66 8.02
C LEU A 179 20.88 -4.10 7.56
N ILE A 180 20.96 -4.33 6.26
CA ILE A 180 21.24 -5.66 5.70
C ILE A 180 22.62 -6.16 6.13
N ARG A 181 23.64 -5.29 6.16
CA ARG A 181 24.97 -5.63 6.69
C ARG A 181 24.94 -5.93 8.19
N GLN A 182 24.18 -5.18 8.98
CA GLN A 182 23.99 -5.49 10.40
C GLN A 182 23.34 -6.87 10.60
N ALA A 183 22.35 -7.22 9.77
CA ALA A 183 21.77 -8.56 9.78
C ALA A 183 22.77 -9.63 9.34
N ALA A 184 23.65 -9.34 8.37
CA ALA A 184 24.70 -10.26 7.92
C ALA A 184 25.68 -10.64 9.03
N GLU A 185 25.97 -9.74 9.97
CA GLU A 185 26.84 -10.05 11.12
C GLU A 185 26.22 -11.03 12.11
N LEU A 186 24.89 -11.18 12.09
CA LEU A 186 24.16 -12.15 12.92
C LEU A 186 23.92 -13.48 12.19
N ALA A 187 24.15 -13.55 10.88
CA ALA A 187 23.89 -14.75 10.09
C ALA A 187 24.93 -15.84 10.40
N GLU A 188 24.44 -16.98 10.90
CA GLU A 188 25.24 -18.16 11.23
C GLU A 188 25.45 -19.08 10.02
N ASP A 189 24.53 -19.06 9.06
CA ASP A 189 24.70 -19.74 7.77
C ASP A 189 25.58 -18.90 6.84
N GLU A 190 26.68 -19.48 6.38
CA GLU A 190 27.67 -18.80 5.52
C GLU A 190 27.08 -18.34 4.18
N GLY A 191 26.11 -19.08 3.64
CA GLY A 191 25.42 -18.73 2.40
C GLY A 191 24.57 -17.47 2.56
N LEU A 192 23.77 -17.42 3.63
CA LEU A 192 22.95 -16.27 3.98
C LEU A 192 23.82 -15.06 4.32
N LYS A 193 24.88 -15.23 5.13
CA LYS A 193 25.83 -14.16 5.44
C LYS A 193 26.40 -13.55 4.17
N ARG A 194 26.90 -14.40 3.25
CA ARG A 194 27.43 -13.95 1.96
C ARG A 194 26.37 -13.23 1.13
N TYR A 195 25.14 -13.74 1.08
CA TYR A 195 24.06 -13.12 0.32
C TYR A 195 23.76 -11.71 0.84
N LEU A 196 23.58 -11.56 2.15
CA LEU A 196 23.28 -10.27 2.77
C LEU A 196 24.43 -9.28 2.60
N THR A 197 25.69 -9.70 2.76
CA THR A 197 26.86 -8.82 2.55
C THR A 197 26.97 -8.26 1.13
N LEU A 198 26.51 -9.02 0.12
CA LEU A 198 26.56 -8.62 -1.29
C LEU A 198 25.32 -7.84 -1.76
N ARG A 199 24.25 -7.82 -0.96
CA ARG A 199 22.97 -7.19 -1.30
C ARG A 199 22.96 -5.73 -0.86
#